data_AF-A0A4C1XLW8-F1
#
_entry.id   AF-A0A4C1XLW8-F1
#
_cell.length_a   1.000
_cell.length_b   1.000
_cell.length_c   1.000
_cell.angle_alpha   90.00
_cell.angle_beta   90.00
_cell.angle_gamma   90.00
#
_symmetry.space_group_name_H-M   'P 1'
#
loop_
_entity.id
_entity.type
_entity.pdbx_description
1 polymer ?
#
loop_
_entity_poly.entity_id
_entity_poly.type
_entity_poly.pdbx_seq_one_letter_code
_entity_poly.pdbx_strand_id
1 'polypeptide(L)'
;MTFHPLGDRPVLRYYPKLGYRTYEGAWTGLLGALVERSMDLALEPVSAHDTRHRDMHFVFPIAETMCNIYIRHQETSAVRDIFLAPFSPRLLACVVGVALVAAAAVVAASRFAPSPVPRTMGFPEALLWSTGILCQQDLARGPNRLDE
;
A
#
# COMPACT_ATOMS: atom_id res chain seq x y z
N MET A 1 43.44 19.29 -42.96
CA MET A 1 42.46 19.56 -41.90
C MET A 1 42.77 20.95 -41.37
N THR A 2 42.11 21.97 -41.93
CA THR A 2 42.41 23.38 -41.69
C THR A 2 41.61 23.83 -40.47
N PHE A 3 42.30 24.10 -39.36
CA PHE A 3 41.70 24.69 -38.17
C PHE A 3 41.52 26.19 -38.41
N HIS A 4 40.26 26.65 -38.44
CA HIS A 4 39.93 28.08 -38.44
C HIS A 4 40.22 28.68 -37.05
N PRO A 5 40.71 29.93 -36.97
CA PRO A 5 41.04 30.58 -35.72
C PRO A 5 39.77 30.91 -34.91
N LEU A 6 39.72 30.45 -33.66
CA LEU A 6 38.68 30.74 -32.66
C LEU A 6 38.86 32.17 -32.13
N GLY A 7 38.29 33.15 -32.85
CA GLY A 7 38.26 34.56 -32.47
C GLY A 7 37.00 35.00 -31.72
N ASP A 8 36.01 34.12 -31.54
CA ASP A 8 34.75 34.45 -30.86
C ASP A 8 34.64 33.74 -29.51
N ARG A 9 34.18 34.46 -28.49
CA ARG A 9 33.82 33.87 -27.20
C ARG A 9 32.82 32.72 -27.44
N PRO A 10 32.92 31.60 -26.70
CA PRO A 10 31.93 30.53 -26.84
C PRO A 10 30.54 31.09 -26.52
N VAL A 11 29.70 31.22 -27.55
CA VAL A 11 28.32 31.65 -27.39
C VAL A 11 27.55 30.46 -26.83
N LEU A 12 27.28 30.49 -25.53
CA LEU A 12 26.40 29.52 -24.90
C LEU A 12 24.99 29.72 -25.47
N ARG A 13 24.46 28.70 -26.16
CA ARG A 13 23.10 28.70 -26.70
C ARG A 13 22.21 27.80 -25.84
N TYR A 14 21.04 28.31 -25.50
CA TYR A 14 20.04 27.57 -24.72
C TYR A 14 18.95 27.01 -25.65
N TYR A 15 18.60 25.75 -25.45
CA TYR A 15 17.52 25.08 -26.15
C TYR A 15 16.49 24.57 -25.13
N PRO A 16 15.19 24.93 -25.24
CA PRO A 16 14.18 24.53 -24.26
C PRO A 16 13.80 23.05 -24.34
N LYS A 17 14.23 22.36 -25.41
CA LYS A 17 13.92 20.95 -25.67
C LYS A 17 15.16 20.26 -26.20
N LEU A 18 15.40 19.05 -25.68
CA LEU A 18 16.43 18.16 -26.20
C LEU A 18 16.24 17.88 -27.70
N GLY A 19 14.99 17.58 -28.09
CA GLY A 19 14.65 17.28 -29.47
C GLY A 19 14.54 15.79 -29.75
N TYR A 20 13.93 15.49 -30.89
CA TYR A 20 13.59 14.14 -31.34
C TYR A 20 13.77 14.02 -32.85
N ARG A 21 13.83 12.78 -33.34
CA ARG A 21 13.91 12.47 -34.77
C ARG A 21 12.51 12.44 -35.38
N THR A 22 12.28 13.22 -36.43
CA THR A 22 11.02 13.23 -37.18
C THR A 22 10.87 11.99 -38.05
N TYR A 23 9.68 11.77 -38.61
CA TYR A 23 9.41 10.68 -39.55
C TYR A 23 10.23 10.79 -40.84
N GLU A 24 10.58 12.01 -41.25
CA GLU A 24 11.46 12.30 -42.38
C GLU A 24 12.94 12.03 -42.06
N GLY A 25 13.24 11.70 -40.81
CA GLY A 25 14.59 11.36 -40.35
C GLY A 25 15.42 12.55 -39.86
N ALA A 26 14.88 13.78 -39.87
CA ALA A 26 15.54 14.98 -39.39
C ALA A 26 15.50 15.10 -37.86
N TRP A 27 16.56 15.62 -37.25
CA TRP A 27 16.61 15.89 -35.81
C TRP A 27 16.12 17.31 -35.50
N THR A 28 15.37 17.46 -34.42
CA THR A 28 14.85 18.75 -33.94
C THR A 28 15.57 19.23 -32.69
N GLY A 29 15.34 20.48 -32.28
CA GLY A 29 15.81 21.03 -31.00
C GLY A 29 17.34 21.04 -30.86
N LEU A 30 17.82 20.79 -29.64
CA LEU A 30 19.26 20.71 -29.35
C LEU A 30 19.96 19.65 -30.22
N LEU A 31 19.37 18.46 -30.37
CA LEU A 31 19.97 17.40 -31.18
C LEU A 31 20.06 17.75 -32.66
N GLY A 32 19.05 18.45 -33.20
CA GLY A 32 19.09 18.98 -34.57
C GLY A 32 20.23 19.96 -34.76
N ALA A 33 20.37 20.91 -33.83
CA ALA A 33 21.45 21.89 -33.84
C ALA A 33 22.85 21.25 -33.83
N LEU A 34 23.01 20.12 -33.14
CA LEU A 34 24.26 19.36 -33.08
C LEU A 34 24.58 18.71 -34.43
N VAL A 35 23.59 18.05 -35.03
CA VAL A 35 23.74 17.33 -36.30
C VAL A 35 23.96 18.31 -37.46
N GLU A 36 23.28 19.46 -37.45
CA GLU A 36 23.45 20.55 -38.41
C GLU A 36 24.75 21.36 -38.22
N ARG A 37 25.58 20.99 -37.23
CA ARG A 37 26.85 21.67 -36.89
C ARG A 37 26.68 23.16 -36.57
N SER A 38 25.51 23.54 -36.06
CA SER A 38 25.27 24.89 -35.55
C SER A 38 25.83 25.11 -34.13
N MET A 39 26.28 24.02 -33.49
CA MET A 39 27.04 23.99 -32.25
C MET A 39 27.98 22.77 -32.24
N ASP A 40 29.09 22.89 -31.51
CA ASP A 40 30.12 21.83 -31.48
C ASP A 40 29.91 20.81 -30.35
N LEU A 41 29.31 21.25 -29.23
CA LEU A 41 29.12 20.44 -28.03
C LEU A 41 27.77 20.74 -27.37
N ALA A 42 27.07 19.68 -26.99
CA ALA A 42 25.84 19.74 -26.19
C ALA A 42 26.12 19.22 -24.77
N LEU A 43 25.76 19.99 -23.76
CA LEU A 43 25.85 19.60 -22.35
C LEU A 43 24.44 19.46 -21.77
N GLU A 44 23.86 18.27 -21.90
CA GLU A 44 22.52 17.93 -21.37
C GLU A 44 22.51 16.48 -20.86
N PRO A 45 21.63 16.12 -19.91
CA PRO A 45 21.43 14.75 -19.49
C PRO A 45 20.66 13.99 -20.59
N VAL A 46 21.41 13.31 -21.44
CA VAL A 46 20.88 12.58 -22.59
C VAL A 46 21.11 11.09 -22.42
N SER A 47 20.04 10.30 -22.50
CA SER A 47 20.15 8.85 -22.58
C SER A 47 20.75 8.44 -23.93
N ALA A 48 21.86 7.72 -23.87
CA ALA A 48 22.49 7.12 -25.04
C ALA A 48 21.63 5.95 -25.55
N HIS A 49 21.31 5.99 -26.85
CA HIS A 49 20.58 4.94 -27.56
C HIS A 49 21.23 4.73 -28.93
N ASP A 50 21.12 3.51 -29.47
CA ASP A 50 21.72 3.14 -30.77
C ASP A 50 21.30 4.08 -31.91
N THR A 51 20.06 4.57 -31.88
CA THR A 51 19.55 5.51 -32.88
C THR A 51 20.23 6.87 -32.82
N ARG A 52 20.68 7.31 -31.64
CA ARG A 52 21.44 8.56 -31.46
C ARG A 52 22.91 8.34 -31.82
N HIS A 53 23.50 7.21 -31.43
CA HIS A 53 24.89 6.87 -31.75
C HIS A 53 25.23 6.85 -33.25
N ARG A 54 24.22 6.69 -34.12
CA ARG A 54 24.39 6.78 -35.58
C ARG A 54 24.71 8.18 -36.08
N ASP A 55 24.16 9.21 -35.42
CA ASP A 55 24.19 10.59 -35.91
C ASP A 55 25.02 11.52 -35.00
N MET A 56 25.31 11.10 -33.76
CA MET A 56 26.11 11.86 -32.78
C MET A 56 26.94 10.94 -31.88
N HIS A 57 28.04 11.48 -31.33
CA HIS A 57 28.92 10.77 -30.41
C HIS A 57 28.75 11.27 -28.98
N PHE A 58 28.76 10.33 -28.03
CA PHE A 58 28.76 10.59 -26.59
C PHE A 58 30.17 10.34 -26.05
N VAL A 59 30.62 11.15 -25.09
CA VAL A 59 31.99 11.07 -24.55
C VAL A 59 32.15 9.80 -23.69
N PHE A 60 31.44 9.74 -22.57
CA PHE A 60 31.32 8.56 -21.71
C PHE A 60 30.03 8.65 -20.89
N PRO A 61 29.44 7.53 -20.48
CA PRO A 61 28.26 7.54 -19.62
C PRO A 61 28.63 8.09 -18.23
N ILE A 62 27.94 9.17 -17.81
CA ILE A 62 28.16 9.79 -16.49
C ILE A 62 27.33 9.08 -15.41
N ALA A 63 26.13 8.62 -15.76
CA ALA A 63 25.21 7.93 -14.86
C ALA A 63 24.37 6.90 -15.63
N GLU A 64 24.10 5.77 -14.96
CA GLU A 64 23.11 4.80 -15.41
C GLU A 64 21.73 5.17 -14.85
N THR A 65 20.70 5.09 -15.70
CA THR A 65 19.32 5.41 -15.30
C THR A 65 18.40 4.24 -15.61
N MET A 66 17.40 4.04 -14.76
CA MET A 66 16.36 3.03 -14.94
C MET A 66 14.98 3.69 -15.02
N CYS A 67 14.07 3.02 -15.73
CA CYS A 67 12.67 3.43 -15.76
C CYS A 67 11.97 2.94 -14.48
N ASN A 68 11.64 3.87 -13.59
CA ASN A 68 10.97 3.56 -12.32
C ASN A 68 9.49 3.98 -12.36
N ILE A 69 8.63 3.14 -11.76
CA ILE A 69 7.21 3.43 -11.59
C ILE A 69 6.99 3.94 -10.16
N TYR A 70 6.48 5.17 -10.03
CA TYR A 70 6.18 5.79 -8.74
C TYR A 70 4.68 5.75 -8.48
N ILE A 71 4.27 5.08 -7.41
CA ILE A 71 2.86 5.00 -6.98
C ILE A 71 2.71 5.75 -5.67
N ARG A 72 1.76 6.70 -5.61
CA ARG A 72 1.45 7.43 -4.39
C ARG A 72 0.85 6.49 -3.36
N HIS A 73 1.39 6.50 -2.13
CA HIS A 73 0.81 5.76 -1.03
C HIS A 73 -0.59 6.31 -0.70
N GLN A 74 -1.59 5.43 -0.60
CA GLN A 74 -2.92 5.81 -0.13
C GLN A 74 -2.96 5.71 1.39
N GLU A 75 -3.33 6.81 2.05
CA GLU A 75 -3.64 6.83 3.48
C GLU A 75 -4.80 5.85 3.75
N THR A 76 -4.50 4.68 4.32
CA THR A 76 -5.53 3.70 4.65
C THR A 76 -6.01 3.93 6.07
N SER A 77 -7.32 4.17 6.24
CA SER A 77 -7.98 4.26 7.55
C SER A 77 -8.19 2.85 8.13
N ALA A 78 -7.11 2.09 8.24
CA ALA A 78 -7.13 0.67 8.59
C ALA A 78 -7.16 0.39 10.10
N VAL A 79 -7.05 1.42 10.95
CA VAL A 79 -6.83 1.25 12.40
C VAL A 79 -7.95 0.47 13.10
N ARG A 80 -9.21 0.62 12.68
CA ARG A 80 -10.32 -0.17 13.25
C ARG A 80 -10.40 -1.57 12.65
N ASP A 81 -9.93 -1.72 11.41
CA ASP A 81 -10.04 -2.98 10.69
C ASP A 81 -8.93 -3.97 11.09
N ILE A 82 -7.78 -3.54 11.63
CA ILE A 82 -6.70 -4.47 12.00
C ILE A 82 -7.12 -5.57 12.99
N PHE A 83 -8.07 -5.29 13.89
CA PHE A 83 -8.52 -6.25 14.89
C PHE A 83 -9.59 -7.22 14.36
N LEU A 84 -10.38 -6.80 13.37
CA LEU A 84 -11.44 -7.61 12.76
C LEU A 84 -11.03 -8.24 11.42
N ALA A 85 -10.00 -7.70 10.76
CA ALA A 85 -9.39 -8.20 9.53
C ALA A 85 -9.05 -9.69 9.55
N PRO A 86 -8.55 -10.30 10.65
CA PRO A 86 -8.29 -11.73 10.64
C PRO A 86 -9.55 -12.60 10.69
N PHE A 87 -10.73 -12.04 10.97
CA PHE A 87 -11.96 -12.78 11.17
C PHE A 87 -12.97 -12.53 10.06
N SER A 88 -13.50 -13.62 9.48
CA SER A 88 -14.62 -13.49 8.54
C SER A 88 -15.90 -13.05 9.28
N PRO A 89 -16.79 -12.27 8.64
CA PRO A 89 -18.06 -11.87 9.25
C PRO A 89 -18.95 -13.07 9.58
N ARG A 90 -18.81 -14.17 8.83
CA ARG A 90 -19.50 -15.44 9.12
C ARG A 90 -19.03 -16.04 10.43
N LEU A 91 -17.72 -16.05 10.69
CA LEU A 91 -17.15 -16.53 11.94
C LEU A 91 -17.62 -15.68 13.12
N LEU A 92 -17.61 -14.35 13.00
CA LEU A 92 -18.12 -13.44 14.02
C LEU A 92 -19.60 -13.70 14.32
N ALA A 93 -20.43 -13.89 13.29
CA ALA A 93 -21.84 -14.23 13.46
C ALA A 93 -22.02 -15.59 14.16
N CYS A 94 -21.20 -16.59 13.84
CA CYS A 94 -21.23 -17.88 14.52
C CYS A 94 -20.88 -17.74 16.02
N VAL A 95 -19.87 -16.95 16.37
CA VAL A 95 -19.48 -16.72 17.78
C VAL A 95 -20.64 -16.09 18.57
N VAL A 96 -21.29 -15.06 18.02
CA VAL A 96 -22.48 -14.44 18.63
C VAL A 96 -23.62 -15.46 18.76
N GLY A 97 -23.85 -16.27 17.73
CA GLY A 97 -24.86 -17.32 17.75
C GLY A 97 -24.64 -18.35 18.86
N VAL A 98 -23.41 -18.83 19.02
CA VAL A 98 -23.04 -19.78 20.09
C VAL A 98 -23.27 -19.19 21.48
N ALA A 99 -22.91 -17.91 21.70
CA ALA A 99 -23.15 -17.23 22.97
C ALA A 99 -24.64 -17.14 23.32
N LEU A 100 -25.50 -16.82 22.34
CA LEU A 100 -26.95 -16.76 22.53
C LEU A 100 -27.55 -18.14 22.84
N VAL A 101 -27.12 -19.18 22.12
CA VAL A 101 -27.58 -20.56 22.34
C VAL A 101 -27.16 -21.04 23.73
N ALA A 102 -25.93 -20.76 24.16
CA ALA A 102 -25.45 -21.10 25.50
C ALA A 102 -26.25 -20.39 26.60
N ALA A 103 -26.52 -19.09 26.45
CA ALA A 103 -27.35 -18.33 27.38
C ALA A 103 -28.77 -18.90 27.47
N ALA A 104 -29.39 -19.22 26.33
CA ALA A 104 -30.72 -19.82 26.30
C ALA A 104 -30.76 -21.19 26.99
N ALA A 105 -29.73 -22.03 26.78
CA ALA A 105 -29.60 -23.32 27.45
C ALA A 105 -29.48 -23.18 28.97
N VAL A 106 -28.71 -22.20 29.47
CA VAL A 106 -28.58 -21.91 30.90
C VAL A 106 -29.90 -21.43 31.50
N VAL A 107 -30.62 -20.55 30.81
CA VAL A 107 -31.95 -20.11 31.26
C VAL A 107 -32.91 -21.30 31.32
N ALA A 108 -32.99 -22.12 30.28
CA ALA A 108 -33.83 -23.31 30.26
C ALA A 108 -33.47 -24.25 31.43
N ALA A 109 -32.18 -24.54 31.63
CA ALA A 109 -31.71 -25.36 32.74
C ALA A 109 -32.12 -24.78 34.11
N SER A 110 -31.97 -23.48 34.33
CA SER A 110 -32.37 -22.83 35.60
C SER A 110 -33.89 -22.82 35.84
N ARG A 111 -34.70 -22.98 34.80
CA ARG A 111 -36.17 -23.03 34.89
C ARG A 111 -36.72 -24.44 35.07
N PHE A 112 -36.07 -25.43 34.47
CA PHE A 112 -36.53 -26.82 34.48
C PHE A 112 -35.80 -27.70 35.51
N ALA A 113 -34.66 -27.27 36.05
CA ALA A 113 -33.96 -28.02 37.09
C ALA A 113 -34.75 -27.96 38.42
N PRO A 114 -35.08 -29.12 39.03
CA PRO A 114 -35.65 -29.17 40.36
C PRO A 114 -34.57 -28.79 41.38
N SER A 115 -34.57 -27.53 41.83
CA SER A 115 -33.64 -27.02 42.83
C SER A 115 -34.36 -26.75 44.16
N PRO A 116 -33.79 -27.13 45.31
CA PRO A 116 -34.32 -26.82 46.63
C PRO A 116 -34.26 -25.31 46.96
N VAL A 117 -33.53 -24.51 46.17
CA VAL A 117 -33.41 -23.05 46.31
C VAL A 117 -33.86 -22.38 45.01
N PRO A 118 -34.83 -21.45 45.03
CA PRO A 118 -35.32 -20.77 43.83
C PRO A 118 -34.32 -19.70 43.39
N ARG A 119 -33.24 -20.11 42.72
CA ARG A 119 -32.34 -19.20 41.99
C ARG A 119 -32.60 -19.34 40.50
N THR A 120 -33.62 -18.65 40.01
CA THR A 120 -33.87 -18.51 38.57
C THR A 120 -32.96 -17.42 38.00
N MET A 121 -32.04 -17.82 37.12
CA MET A 121 -31.15 -16.90 36.44
C MET A 121 -31.90 -16.19 35.30
N GLY A 122 -31.77 -14.86 35.21
CA GLY A 122 -32.34 -14.10 34.11
C GLY A 122 -31.55 -14.31 32.80
N PHE A 123 -32.18 -14.07 31.65
CA PHE A 123 -31.47 -14.11 30.35
C PHE A 123 -30.22 -13.20 30.26
N PRO A 124 -30.23 -11.92 30.67
CA PRO A 124 -29.02 -11.10 30.61
C PRO A 124 -27.92 -11.59 31.57
N GLU A 125 -28.32 -12.17 32.70
CA GLU A 125 -27.40 -12.76 33.68
C GLU A 125 -26.75 -14.03 33.10
N ALA A 126 -27.55 -14.90 32.49
CA ALA A 126 -27.08 -16.10 31.79
C ALA A 126 -26.17 -15.77 30.59
N LEU A 127 -26.45 -14.68 29.87
CA LEU A 127 -25.61 -14.20 28.78
C LEU A 127 -24.27 -13.68 29.28
N LEU A 128 -24.25 -12.88 30.35
CA LEU A 128 -23.02 -12.41 30.97
C LEU A 128 -22.17 -13.58 31.49
N TRP A 129 -22.81 -14.56 32.12
CA TRP A 129 -22.15 -15.74 32.68
C TRP A 129 -21.57 -16.66 31.59
N SER A 130 -22.36 -16.98 30.56
CA SER A 130 -21.89 -17.79 29.43
C SER A 130 -20.80 -17.10 28.62
N THR A 131 -20.88 -15.78 28.43
CA THR A 131 -19.83 -15.00 27.79
C THR A 131 -18.55 -15.01 28.62
N GLY A 132 -18.64 -14.88 29.95
CA GLY A 132 -17.49 -15.02 30.85
C GLY A 132 -16.77 -16.35 30.67
N ILE A 133 -17.51 -17.46 30.64
CA ILE A 133 -16.96 -18.80 30.38
C ILE A 133 -16.29 -18.89 29.00
N LEU A 134 -16.95 -18.41 27.95
CA LEU A 134 -16.41 -18.41 26.59
C LEU A 134 -15.12 -17.59 26.47
N CYS A 135 -15.04 -16.48 27.20
CA CYS A 135 -13.86 -15.64 27.28
C CYS A 135 -12.81 -16.15 28.27
N GLN A 136 -13.02 -17.32 28.89
CA GLN A 136 -12.15 -17.89 29.93
C GLN A 136 -11.97 -16.93 31.13
N GLN A 137 -12.93 -16.06 31.33
CA GLN A 137 -13.00 -15.15 32.47
C GLN A 137 -13.82 -15.87 33.54
N ASP A 138 -13.13 -16.40 34.54
CA ASP A 138 -13.75 -17.12 35.65
C ASP A 138 -14.65 -16.17 36.46
N LEU A 139 -15.93 -16.09 36.10
CA LEU A 139 -16.91 -15.28 36.82
C LEU A 139 -17.34 -16.10 38.03
N ALA A 140 -16.78 -15.77 39.19
CA ALA A 140 -16.86 -16.48 40.48
C ALA A 140 -18.26 -16.79 41.06
N ARG A 141 -19.34 -16.54 40.30
CA ARG A 141 -20.73 -16.82 40.67
C ARG A 141 -21.22 -18.04 39.91
N GLY A 142 -20.79 -19.23 40.33
CA GLY A 142 -21.33 -20.49 39.81
C GLY A 142 -22.80 -20.70 40.27
N PRO A 143 -23.63 -21.44 39.51
CA PRO A 143 -25.02 -21.71 39.87
C PRO A 143 -25.18 -22.53 41.17
N ASN A 144 -24.14 -23.23 41.61
CA ASN A 144 -24.14 -24.14 42.76
C ASN A 144 -23.00 -23.86 43.77
N ARG A 145 -22.61 -22.60 44.03
CA ARG A 145 -21.87 -22.35 45.28
C ARG A 145 -22.82 -22.57 46.46
N LEU A 146 -22.76 -23.79 46.99
CA LEU A 146 -23.11 -24.11 48.37
C LEU A 146 -22.14 -23.30 49.23
N ASP A 147 -22.69 -22.36 49.97
CA ASP A 147 -21.95 -21.61 50.98
C ASP A 147 -21.52 -22.62 52.06
N GLU A 148 -20.21 -22.91 52.14
CA GLU A 148 -19.53 -23.32 53.39
C GLU A 148 -19.08 -22.08 54.15
#